data_AF-A0A8C7APE6-F1
#
_entry.id   AF-A0A8C7APE6-F1
#
_cell.length_a   1.000
_cell.length_b   1.000
_cell.length_c   1.000
_cell.angle_alpha   90.00
_cell.angle_beta   90.00
_cell.angle_gamma   90.00
#
_symmetry.space_group_name_H-M   'P 1'
#
loop_
_entity.id
_entity.type
_entity.pdbx_description
1 polymer ?
#
loop_
_entity_poly.entity_id
_entity_poly.type
_entity_poly.pdbx_seq_one_letter_code
_entity_poly.pdbx_strand_id
1 'polypeptide(L)'
;MELCSTNITLTNLVSVNERLVYTPHPEDPEMTVLTQEAIITVKGISLGSYLESLMANTISSNAKKGWAAIEWIIENSERAVS
;
A
#
# COMPACT_ATOMS: atom_id res chain seq x y z
N MET A 1 10.45 -8.54 4.75
CA MET A 1 10.70 -7.91 3.43
C MET A 1 10.15 -6.50 3.46
N GLU A 2 10.82 -5.53 2.83
CA GLU A 2 10.37 -4.14 2.81
C GLU A 2 10.27 -3.64 1.35
N LEU A 3 9.21 -2.90 1.06
CA LEU A 3 8.93 -2.28 -0.23
C LEU A 3 8.67 -0.79 -0.01
N CYS A 4 9.33 0.05 -0.81
CA CYS A 4 9.16 1.49 -0.77
C CYS A 4 8.78 2.00 -2.16
N SER A 5 7.69 2.73 -2.26
CA SER A 5 7.14 3.26 -3.50
C SER A 5 6.94 4.77 -3.37
N THR A 6 7.30 5.53 -4.40
CA THR A 6 7.07 6.98 -4.43
C THR A 6 6.53 7.43 -5.79
N ASN A 7 5.74 8.50 -5.82
CA ASN A 7 5.25 9.03 -7.08
C ASN A 7 6.38 9.77 -7.82
N ILE A 8 6.53 9.47 -9.11
CA ILE A 8 7.57 10.10 -9.96
C ILE A 8 7.02 11.39 -10.61
N THR A 9 5.74 11.41 -10.94
CA THR A 9 5.05 12.54 -11.59
C THR A 9 4.29 13.38 -10.57
N LEU A 10 4.08 14.67 -10.87
CA LEU A 10 3.34 15.62 -10.01
C LEU A 10 3.94 15.86 -8.62
N THR A 11 5.20 15.48 -8.39
CA THR A 11 5.97 15.70 -7.14
C THR A 11 6.07 17.17 -6.72
N ASN A 12 5.90 18.08 -7.67
CA ASN A 12 5.84 19.53 -7.43
C ASN A 12 4.58 19.97 -6.67
N LEU A 13 3.50 19.20 -6.75
CA LEU A 13 2.20 19.48 -6.12
C LEU A 13 1.90 18.53 -4.97
N VAL A 14 2.14 17.23 -5.17
CA VAL A 14 1.90 16.19 -4.18
C VAL A 14 3.03 15.18 -4.21
N SER A 15 3.60 14.91 -3.03
CA SER A 15 4.57 13.85 -2.81
C SER A 15 3.91 12.77 -1.98
N VAL A 16 4.00 11.53 -2.45
CA VAL A 16 3.49 10.33 -1.80
C VAL A 16 4.68 9.42 -1.61
N ASN A 17 4.89 8.99 -0.38
CA ASN A 17 5.85 7.97 -0.04
C ASN A 17 5.11 6.84 0.65
N GLU A 18 5.08 5.67 0.04
CA GLU A 18 4.45 4.47 0.55
C GLU A 18 5.52 3.47 0.97
N ARG A 19 5.35 2.90 2.15
CA ARG A 19 6.18 1.86 2.72
C ARG A 19 5.32 0.66 3.07
N LEU A 20 5.75 -0.51 2.61
CA LEU A 20 5.09 -1.79 2.82
C LEU A 20 6.07 -2.74 3.50
N VAL A 21 5.75 -3.21 4.70
CA VAL A 21 6.62 -4.11 5.48
C VAL A 21 5.92 -5.44 5.70
N TYR A 22 6.56 -6.52 5.25
CA TYR A 22 6.15 -7.90 5.50
C TYR A 22 6.99 -8.47 6.64
N THR A 23 6.35 -8.81 7.75
CA THR A 23 6.96 -9.46 8.91
C THR A 23 6.26 -10.79 9.21
N PRO A 24 6.99 -11.83 9.63
CA PRO A 24 6.36 -13.05 10.14
C PRO A 24 5.53 -12.71 11.39
N HIS A 25 4.39 -13.38 11.56
CA HIS A 25 3.53 -13.16 12.71
C HIS A 25 4.22 -13.70 13.99
N PRO A 26 4.24 -12.94 15.10
CA PRO A 26 5.02 -13.30 16.29
C PRO A 26 4.52 -14.57 17.00
N GLU A 27 3.24 -14.91 16.83
CA GLU A 27 2.60 -16.06 17.46
C GLU A 27 2.34 -17.22 16.50
N ASP A 28 2.32 -16.96 15.19
CA ASP A 28 1.93 -17.96 14.19
C ASP A 28 2.93 -17.94 13.01
N PRO A 29 3.83 -18.93 12.90
CA PRO A 29 4.84 -18.95 11.85
C PRO A 29 4.27 -19.13 10.43
N GLU A 30 3.01 -19.56 10.27
CA GLU A 30 2.37 -19.68 8.96
C GLU A 30 1.75 -18.37 8.47
N MET A 31 1.63 -17.38 9.35
CA MET A 31 1.01 -16.10 9.05
C MET A 31 2.06 -15.00 8.85
N THR A 32 1.78 -14.11 7.90
CA THR A 32 2.57 -12.89 7.69
C THR A 32 1.74 -11.66 7.94
N VAL A 33 2.29 -10.72 8.71
CA VAL A 33 1.72 -9.40 8.94
C VAL A 33 2.22 -8.46 7.87
N LEU A 34 1.28 -7.83 7.15
CA LEU A 34 1.53 -6.78 6.19
C LEU A 34 1.22 -5.42 6.83
N THR A 35 2.24 -4.57 6.96
CA THR A 35 2.09 -3.20 7.44
C THR A 35 2.23 -2.23 6.27
N GLN A 36 1.20 -1.43 6.00
CA GLN A 36 1.19 -0.43 4.94
C GLN A 36 1.11 0.97 5.51
N GLU A 37 2.13 1.78 5.22
CA GLU A 37 2.24 3.16 5.66
C GLU A 37 2.35 4.06 4.43
N ALA A 38 1.59 5.16 4.40
CA ALA A 38 1.71 6.14 3.34
C ALA A 38 1.76 7.54 3.91
N ILE A 39 2.78 8.30 3.49
CA ILE A 39 2.99 9.69 3.86
C ILE A 39 2.64 10.54 2.65
N ILE A 40 1.62 11.38 2.79
CA ILE A 40 1.17 12.30 1.76
C ILE A 40 1.59 13.71 2.15
N THR A 41 2.38 14.37 1.30
CA THR A 41 2.79 15.76 1.46
C THR A 41 2.23 16.57 0.31
N VAL A 42 1.34 17.51 0.60
CA VAL A 42 0.79 18.43 -0.41
C VAL A 42 1.51 19.77 -0.31
N LYS A 43 1.96 20.32 -1.44
CA LYS A 43 2.71 21.58 -1.51
C LYS A 43 1.93 22.63 -2.31
N GLY A 44 1.77 23.82 -1.73
CA GLY A 44 1.46 25.04 -2.49
C GLY A 44 0.04 25.21 -3.04
N ILE A 45 -0.97 24.48 -2.53
CA ILE A 45 -2.36 24.60 -2.99
C ILE A 45 -3.36 24.66 -1.82
N SER A 46 -4.36 25.52 -1.94
CA SER A 46 -5.43 25.73 -0.94
C SER A 46 -6.40 24.54 -0.80
N LEU A 47 -6.26 23.52 -1.64
CA LEU A 47 -7.06 22.28 -1.65
C LEU A 47 -6.37 21.12 -0.92
N GLY A 48 -5.38 21.41 -0.05
CA GLY A 48 -4.56 20.42 0.64
C GLY A 48 -5.36 19.30 1.30
N SER A 49 -6.38 19.63 2.09
CA SER A 49 -7.20 18.66 2.83
C SER A 49 -8.13 17.82 1.94
N TYR A 50 -8.60 18.36 0.82
CA TYR A 50 -9.39 17.58 -0.15
C TYR A 50 -8.53 16.56 -0.88
N LEU A 51 -7.35 16.97 -1.33
CA LEU A 51 -6.39 16.06 -1.98
C LEU A 51 -5.86 15.02 -1.00
N GLU A 52 -5.55 15.40 0.23
CA GLU A 52 -5.16 14.48 1.30
C GLU A 52 -6.24 13.42 1.53
N SER A 53 -7.51 13.83 1.62
CA SER A 53 -8.63 12.90 1.79
C SER A 53 -8.82 11.97 0.59
N LEU A 54 -8.72 12.48 -0.64
CA LEU A 54 -8.79 11.66 -1.86
C LEU A 54 -7.65 10.65 -1.95
N MET A 55 -6.43 11.07 -1.59
CA MET A 55 -5.25 10.21 -1.63
C MET A 55 -5.32 9.16 -0.52
N ALA A 56 -5.72 9.52 0.70
CA ALA A 56 -5.94 8.58 1.79
C ALA A 56 -6.99 7.52 1.43
N ASN A 57 -8.13 7.94 0.84
CA ASN A 57 -9.17 7.02 0.37
C ASN A 57 -8.67 6.11 -0.75
N THR A 58 -7.86 6.63 -1.68
CA THR A 58 -7.30 5.86 -2.79
C THR A 58 -6.32 4.80 -2.28
N ILE A 59 -5.41 5.18 -1.40
CA ILE A 59 -4.41 4.27 -0.80
C ILE A 59 -5.11 3.21 0.05
N SER A 60 -6.09 3.61 0.88
CA SER A 60 -6.87 2.67 1.68
C SER A 60 -7.66 1.67 0.81
N SER A 61 -8.27 2.13 -0.28
CA SER A 61 -8.97 1.25 -1.22
C SER A 61 -8.00 0.31 -1.94
N ASN A 62 -6.82 0.82 -2.33
CA ASN A 62 -5.81 0.04 -3.02
C ASN A 62 -5.15 -1.00 -2.10
N ALA A 63 -4.94 -0.69 -0.82
CA ALA A 63 -4.46 -1.65 0.18
C ALA A 63 -5.36 -2.89 0.27
N LYS A 64 -6.68 -2.67 0.33
CA LYS A 64 -7.66 -3.77 0.35
C LYS A 64 -7.64 -4.60 -0.93
N LYS A 65 -7.52 -3.95 -2.09
CA LYS A 65 -7.41 -4.64 -3.38
C LYS A 65 -6.10 -5.43 -3.48
N GLY A 66 -5.00 -4.85 -3.02
CA GLY A 66 -3.68 -5.49 -2.97
C GLY A 66 -3.70 -6.74 -2.11
N TRP A 67 -4.28 -6.65 -0.91
CA TRP A 67 -4.49 -7.82 -0.04
C TRP A 67 -5.29 -8.93 -0.75
N ALA A 68 -6.48 -8.60 -1.27
CA ALA A 68 -7.33 -9.58 -1.94
C ALA A 68 -6.66 -10.23 -3.16
N ALA A 69 -5.87 -9.46 -3.92
CA ALA A 69 -5.10 -9.99 -5.04
C ALA A 69 -4.00 -10.94 -4.58
N ILE A 70 -3.29 -10.64 -3.49
CA ILE A 70 -2.28 -11.53 -2.92
C ILE A 70 -2.91 -12.83 -2.43
N GLU A 71 -4.01 -12.75 -1.69
CA GLU A 71 -4.77 -13.91 -1.20
C GLU A 71 -5.23 -14.80 -2.37
N TRP A 72 -5.79 -14.19 -3.41
CA TRP A 72 -6.18 -14.90 -4.63
C TRP A 72 -5.00 -15.58 -5.33
N ILE A 73 -3.82 -14.93 -5.38
CA ILE A 73 -2.61 -15.54 -5.94
C ILE A 73 -2.17 -16.73 -5.10
N ILE A 74 -2.19 -16.64 -3.76
CA ILE A 74 -1.83 -17.75 -2.88
C ILE A 74 -2.75 -18.95 -3.16
N GLU A 75 -4.07 -18.74 -3.14
CA GLU A 75 -5.07 -19.80 -3.39
C GLU A 75 -4.96 -20.44 -4.79
N ASN A 76 -4.65 -19.65 -5.82
CA ASN A 76 -4.58 -20.15 -7.20
C ASN A 76 -3.19 -20.58 -7.63
N SER A 77 -2.12 -20.16 -6.94
CA SER A 77 -0.76 -20.62 -7.21
C SER A 77 -0.62 -22.11 -6.95
N GLU A 78 -1.32 -22.64 -5.94
CA GLU A 78 -1.36 -24.08 -5.64
C GLU A 78 -2.03 -24.89 -6.75
N ARG A 79 -3.02 -24.31 -7.46
CA ARG A 79 -3.69 -24.98 -8.59
C ARG A 79 -2.86 -25.01 -9.87
N ALA A 80 -1.93 -24.08 -10.04
CA ALA A 80 -1.13 -23.97 -11.27
C ALA A 80 0.07 -24.92 -11.31
N VAL A 81 0.40 -25.58 -10.19
CA VAL A 81 1.52 -26.52 -10.05
C VAL A 81 1.03 -27.99 -10.01
N SER A 82 -0.28 -28.24 -10.09
CA SER A 82 -0.90 -29.57 -10.25
C SER A 82 -1.21 -29.88 -11.72
#